data_AF-A0A3D2S8G9-F1
#
_entry.id   AF-A0A3D2S8G9-F1
#
_cell.length_a   1.000
_cell.length_b   1.000
_cell.length_c   1.000
_cell.angle_alpha   90.00
_cell.angle_beta   90.00
_cell.angle_gamma   90.00
#
_symmetry.space_group_name_H-M   'P 1'
#
loop_
_entity.id
_entity.type
_entity.pdbx_description
1 polymer ?
#
loop_
_entity_poly.entity_id
_entity_poly.type
_entity_poly.pdbx_seq_one_letter_code
_entity_poly.pdbx_strand_id
1 'polypeptide(L)'
;MGEKRILVVDKSEKQENDRTWCFWEKESGPFESIVHHRWDTLSFLTSEYSRTFELSPYSYKMIQAIDFYRYVKDAAASLNNVDFLFGNILGMSTEQGKAVLTTDNGRFTADYIFNSTGLFNPVMNESNSLLQHFEGWVIRTETDTFDSKVGTLMDFRIPQVDGATFMYVLPT
;
A
#
# COMPACT_ATOMS: atom_id res chain seq x y z
N MET A 1 -20.86 3.45 -19.57
CA MET A 1 -20.34 2.46 -18.59
C MET A 1 -20.81 2.78 -17.15
N GLY A 2 -22.03 3.29 -16.94
CA GLY A 2 -22.48 3.81 -15.63
C GLY A 2 -23.69 3.12 -15.02
N GLU A 3 -23.99 1.86 -15.35
CA GLU A 3 -25.25 1.23 -14.94
C GLU A 3 -25.14 0.27 -13.75
N LYS A 4 -23.93 -0.18 -13.40
CA LYS A 4 -23.75 -1.12 -12.29
C LYS A 4 -23.67 -0.35 -10.96
N ARG A 5 -24.48 -0.77 -9.98
CA ARG A 5 -24.32 -0.35 -8.59
C ARG A 5 -23.20 -1.13 -7.92
N ILE A 6 -22.39 -0.43 -7.15
CA ILE A 6 -21.22 -0.96 -6.44
C ILE A 6 -21.44 -0.73 -4.96
N LEU A 7 -21.27 -1.77 -4.16
CA LEU A 7 -21.23 -1.69 -2.70
C LEU A 7 -19.80 -2.01 -2.25
N VAL A 8 -19.13 -1.05 -1.61
CA VAL A 8 -17.82 -1.23 -0.99
C VAL A 8 -18.02 -1.53 0.49
N VAL A 9 -17.45 -2.64 0.97
CA VAL A 9 -17.60 -3.08 2.37
C VAL A 9 -16.22 -3.18 3.00
N ASP A 10 -16.00 -2.46 4.09
CA ASP A 10 -14.76 -2.51 4.88
C ASP A 10 -15.13 -2.42 6.37
N LYS A 11 -14.30 -2.99 7.26
CA LYS A 11 -14.50 -2.84 8.71
C LYS A 11 -14.08 -1.45 9.23
N SER A 12 -13.34 -0.68 8.42
CA SER A 12 -12.75 0.60 8.82
C SER A 12 -13.10 1.70 7.83
N GLU A 13 -13.38 2.89 8.36
CA GLU A 13 -13.59 4.10 7.57
C GLU A 13 -12.31 4.71 6.98
N LYS A 14 -11.14 4.21 7.40
CA LYS A 14 -9.83 4.69 6.93
C LYS A 14 -9.67 6.21 7.11
N GLN A 15 -9.69 6.64 8.37
CA GLN A 15 -9.60 8.05 8.78
C GLN A 15 -8.21 8.48 9.28
N GLU A 16 -7.28 7.54 9.42
CA GLU A 16 -5.95 7.79 9.96
C GLU A 16 -4.87 7.60 8.89
N ASN A 17 -3.74 8.27 9.06
CA ASN A 17 -2.54 8.04 8.25
C ASN A 17 -1.78 6.82 8.78
N ASP A 18 -2.30 5.63 8.49
CA ASP A 18 -1.84 4.36 9.10
C ASP A 18 -0.59 3.76 8.42
N ARG A 19 -0.20 4.28 7.24
CA ARG A 19 0.97 3.83 6.47
C ARG A 19 1.36 4.85 5.41
N THR A 20 2.51 4.60 4.80
CA THR A 20 2.89 5.20 3.52
C THR A 20 2.80 4.16 2.41
N TRP A 21 2.47 4.59 1.20
CA TRP A 21 2.56 3.74 0.02
C TRP A 21 3.69 4.26 -0.85
N CYS A 22 4.69 3.42 -1.08
CA CYS A 22 5.78 3.75 -1.97
C CYS A 22 5.73 2.86 -3.22
N PHE A 23 5.88 3.45 -4.39
CA PHE A 23 5.71 2.77 -5.67
C PHE A 23 6.63 3.33 -6.76
N TRP A 24 6.86 2.51 -7.78
CA TRP A 24 7.64 2.88 -8.96
C TRP A 24 6.68 3.29 -10.07
N GLU A 25 6.97 4.40 -10.73
CA GLU A 25 6.13 4.89 -11.81
C GLU A 25 6.98 5.53 -12.91
N LYS A 26 6.62 5.27 -14.18
CA LYS A 26 7.31 5.83 -15.34
C LYS A 26 6.70 7.15 -15.81
N GLU A 27 5.37 7.25 -15.76
CA GLU A 27 4.59 8.38 -16.27
C GLU A 27 3.52 8.72 -15.25
N SER A 28 3.11 9.99 -15.17
CA SER A 28 2.14 10.43 -14.16
C SER A 28 0.83 9.63 -14.22
N GLY A 29 0.55 8.92 -13.13
CA GLY A 29 -0.66 8.14 -12.97
C GLY A 29 -1.80 8.91 -12.28
N PRO A 30 -2.89 8.19 -11.93
CA PRO A 30 -4.09 8.80 -11.35
C PRO A 30 -3.87 9.41 -9.96
N PHE A 31 -2.74 9.14 -9.32
CA PHE A 31 -2.41 9.62 -7.97
C PHE A 31 -1.34 10.73 -7.96
N GLU A 32 -0.96 11.28 -9.12
CA GLU A 32 0.09 12.31 -9.20
C GLU A 32 -0.19 13.52 -8.29
N SER A 33 -1.45 13.96 -8.22
CA SER A 33 -1.87 15.12 -7.42
C SER A 33 -1.73 14.92 -5.91
N ILE A 34 -1.55 13.68 -5.44
CA ILE A 34 -1.40 13.34 -4.02
C ILE A 34 -0.01 12.77 -3.69
N VAL A 35 0.94 12.81 -4.63
CA VAL A 35 2.34 12.44 -4.37
C VAL A 35 2.90 13.33 -3.28
N HIS A 36 3.23 12.72 -2.15
CA HIS A 36 3.84 13.40 -1.02
C HIS A 36 5.31 13.70 -1.28
N HIS A 37 6.03 12.72 -1.84
CA HIS A 37 7.44 12.88 -2.18
C HIS A 37 7.84 11.99 -3.35
N ARG A 38 8.92 12.39 -4.05
CA ARG A 38 9.46 11.69 -5.22
C ARG A 38 10.99 11.66 -5.15
N TRP A 39 11.57 10.49 -5.35
CA TRP A 39 12.99 10.29 -5.58
C TRP A 39 13.21 9.83 -7.01
N ASP A 40 14.03 10.58 -7.74
CA ASP A 40 14.51 10.21 -9.09
C ASP A 40 15.85 9.47 -9.06
N THR A 41 16.43 9.39 -7.87
CA THR A 41 17.75 8.84 -7.64
C THR A 41 17.69 7.96 -6.40
N LEU A 42 18.28 6.77 -6.47
CA LEU A 42 18.40 5.86 -5.32
C LEU A 42 19.82 5.36 -5.10
N SER A 43 20.21 5.24 -3.84
CA SER A 43 21.45 4.60 -3.42
C SER A 43 21.21 3.16 -2.99
N PHE A 44 22.17 2.30 -3.34
CA PHE A 44 22.30 0.91 -2.90
C PHE A 44 23.69 0.74 -2.28
N LEU A 45 23.74 0.15 -1.08
CA LEU A 45 24.93 0.17 -0.25
C LEU A 45 25.21 -1.22 0.35
N THR A 46 26.46 -1.66 0.28
CA THR A 46 27.03 -2.83 0.97
C THR A 46 28.37 -2.42 1.58
N SER A 47 29.04 -3.32 2.30
CA SER A 47 30.38 -3.07 2.83
C SER A 47 31.44 -2.90 1.75
N GLU A 48 31.23 -3.49 0.57
CA GLU A 48 32.20 -3.53 -0.53
C GLU A 48 31.77 -2.70 -1.75
N TYR A 49 30.49 -2.31 -1.80
CA TYR A 49 29.90 -1.65 -2.96
C TYR A 49 28.98 -0.52 -2.53
N SER A 50 29.12 0.63 -3.17
CA SER A 50 28.21 1.76 -3.00
C SER A 50 27.96 2.36 -4.37
N ARG A 51 26.69 2.50 -4.73
CA ARG A 51 26.30 3.18 -5.96
C ARG A 51 24.97 3.89 -5.83
N THR A 52 24.93 5.03 -6.49
CA THR A 52 23.73 5.84 -6.69
C THR A 52 23.29 5.70 -8.15
N PHE A 53 22.00 5.47 -8.35
CA PHE A 53 21.38 5.21 -9.65
C PHE A 53 20.33 6.27 -9.93
N GLU A 54 20.44 6.90 -11.10
CA GLU A 54 19.33 7.61 -11.70
C GLU A 54 18.27 6.59 -12.13
N LEU A 55 17.02 6.83 -11.75
CA LEU A 55 15.91 5.90 -11.99
C LEU A 55 15.28 6.03 -13.36
N SER A 56 15.67 7.05 -14.14
CA SER A 56 15.10 7.32 -15.45
C SER A 56 14.97 6.04 -16.31
N PRO A 57 13.78 5.75 -16.88
CA PRO A 57 12.62 6.65 -16.98
C PRO A 57 11.62 6.54 -15.81
N TYR A 58 11.96 5.82 -14.74
CA TYR A 58 11.11 5.67 -13.54
C TYR A 58 11.43 6.72 -12.48
N SER A 59 10.49 6.89 -11.56
CA SER A 59 10.68 7.55 -10.27
C SER A 59 10.14 6.65 -9.16
N TYR A 60 10.73 6.75 -7.98
CA TYR A 60 10.16 6.16 -6.76
C TYR A 60 9.35 7.24 -6.04
N LYS A 61 8.07 6.97 -5.78
CA LYS A 61 7.12 7.95 -5.23
C LYS A 61 6.56 7.46 -3.92
N MET A 62 6.23 8.38 -3.03
CA MET A 62 5.52 8.13 -1.78
C MET A 62 4.20 8.89 -1.78
N ILE A 63 3.13 8.23 -1.35
CA ILE A 63 1.85 8.87 -0.97
C ILE A 63 1.55 8.52 0.49
N GLN A 64 0.97 9.47 1.22
CA GLN A 64 0.44 9.19 2.56
C GLN A 64 -0.89 8.45 2.43
N ALA A 65 -1.14 7.45 3.29
CA ALA A 65 -2.36 6.66 3.20
C ALA A 65 -3.62 7.52 3.39
N ILE A 66 -3.57 8.52 4.26
CA ILE A 66 -4.70 9.41 4.48
C ILE A 66 -5.10 10.20 3.22
N ASP A 67 -4.12 10.64 2.43
CA ASP A 67 -4.36 11.39 1.19
C ASP A 67 -4.91 10.45 0.12
N PHE A 68 -4.41 9.22 0.03
CA PHE A 68 -4.99 8.19 -0.82
C PHE A 68 -6.44 7.88 -0.46
N TYR A 69 -6.74 7.68 0.83
CA TYR A 69 -8.08 7.37 1.30
C TYR A 69 -9.06 8.50 1.00
N ARG A 70 -8.67 9.75 1.23
CA ARG A 70 -9.48 10.93 0.89
C ARG A 70 -9.70 11.02 -0.61
N TYR A 71 -8.63 10.95 -1.40
CA TYR A 71 -8.68 11.04 -2.85
C TYR A 71 -9.66 10.03 -3.47
N VAL A 72 -9.57 8.76 -3.07
CA VAL A 72 -10.45 7.71 -3.59
C VAL A 72 -11.89 7.87 -3.09
N LYS A 73 -12.10 8.22 -1.81
CA LYS A 73 -13.45 8.44 -1.25
C LYS A 73 -14.14 9.65 -1.87
N ASP A 74 -13.41 10.75 -2.09
CA ASP A 74 -13.94 11.96 -2.72
C ASP A 74 -14.34 11.68 -4.18
N ALA A 75 -13.49 10.95 -4.92
CA ALA A 75 -13.83 10.50 -6.26
C ALA A 75 -15.06 9.59 -6.26
N ALA A 76 -15.16 8.64 -5.33
CA ALA A 76 -16.32 7.75 -5.22
C ALA A 76 -17.61 8.49 -4.81
N ALA A 77 -17.52 9.47 -3.92
CA ALA A 77 -18.66 10.28 -3.48
C ALA A 77 -19.27 11.14 -4.60
N SER A 78 -18.50 11.43 -5.66
CA SER A 78 -19.01 12.10 -6.86
C SER A 78 -19.89 11.20 -7.74
N LEU A 79 -19.93 9.89 -7.46
CA LEU A 79 -20.69 8.90 -8.21
C LEU A 79 -21.97 8.50 -7.46
N ASN A 80 -23.10 8.45 -8.16
CA ASN A 80 -24.40 8.11 -7.56
C ASN A 80 -24.66 6.59 -7.46
N ASN A 81 -23.72 5.77 -7.90
CA ASN A 81 -23.84 4.32 -8.00
C ASN A 81 -22.82 3.58 -7.12
N VAL A 82 -22.14 4.28 -6.21
CA VAL A 82 -21.19 3.70 -5.25
C VAL A 82 -21.66 3.96 -3.83
N ASP A 83 -21.93 2.89 -3.10
CA ASP A 83 -22.33 2.93 -1.70
C ASP A 83 -21.20 2.34 -0.83
N PHE A 84 -21.00 2.90 0.38
CA PHE A 84 -20.08 2.37 1.38
C PHE A 84 -20.85 1.79 2.57
N LEU A 85 -20.44 0.59 3.01
CA LEU A 85 -20.94 -0.04 4.23
C LEU A 85 -19.75 -0.37 5.13
N PHE A 86 -19.76 0.19 6.34
CA PHE A 86 -18.75 -0.11 7.34
C PHE A 86 -19.24 -1.22 8.27
N GLY A 87 -18.56 -2.37 8.26
CA GLY A 87 -18.99 -3.55 9.01
C GLY A 87 -18.11 -4.77 8.80
N ASN A 88 -18.36 -5.81 9.61
CA ASN A 88 -17.62 -7.05 9.52
C ASN A 88 -18.22 -7.97 8.46
N ILE A 89 -17.36 -8.53 7.62
CA ILE A 89 -17.73 -9.62 6.71
C ILE A 89 -17.80 -10.91 7.53
N LEU A 90 -18.98 -11.53 7.58
CA LEU A 90 -19.23 -12.79 8.29
C LEU A 90 -19.09 -14.00 7.37
N GLY A 91 -19.28 -13.80 6.05
CA GLY A 91 -19.10 -14.85 5.08
C GLY A 91 -19.50 -14.44 3.67
N MET A 92 -19.01 -15.21 2.70
CA MET A 92 -19.40 -15.11 1.29
C MET A 92 -19.78 -16.50 0.78
N SER A 93 -20.82 -16.57 -0.04
CA SER A 93 -21.28 -17.81 -0.65
C SER A 93 -21.82 -17.55 -2.05
N THR A 94 -22.24 -18.61 -2.73
CA THR A 94 -23.00 -18.52 -3.98
C THR A 94 -24.33 -19.22 -3.80
N GLU A 95 -25.42 -18.54 -4.16
CA GLU A 95 -26.78 -19.08 -4.07
C GLU A 95 -27.56 -18.72 -5.32
N GLN A 96 -28.22 -19.72 -5.93
CA GLN A 96 -29.02 -19.56 -7.14
C GLN A 96 -28.28 -18.82 -8.27
N GLY A 97 -26.97 -19.05 -8.39
CA GLY A 97 -26.13 -18.41 -9.41
C GLY A 97 -25.72 -16.96 -9.12
N LYS A 98 -25.99 -16.44 -7.91
CA LYS A 98 -25.54 -15.11 -7.48
C LYS A 98 -24.53 -15.19 -6.35
N ALA A 99 -23.61 -14.24 -6.32
CA ALA A 99 -22.70 -14.04 -5.21
C ALA A 99 -23.47 -13.42 -4.03
N VAL A 100 -23.25 -13.96 -2.84
CA VAL A 100 -23.91 -13.53 -1.60
C VAL A 100 -22.86 -13.08 -0.60
N LEU A 101 -23.04 -11.89 -0.04
CA LEU A 101 -22.27 -11.35 1.07
C LEU A 101 -23.13 -11.33 2.33
N THR A 102 -22.61 -11.88 3.43
CA THR A 102 -23.22 -11.75 4.75
C THR A 102 -22.32 -10.89 5.63
N THR A 103 -22.90 -9.86 6.24
CA THR A 103 -22.24 -8.93 7.16
C THR A 103 -23.02 -8.86 8.48
N ASP A 104 -22.44 -8.22 9.49
CA ASP A 104 -23.14 -7.83 10.71
C ASP A 104 -24.31 -6.84 10.49
N ASN A 105 -24.28 -6.10 9.37
CA ASN A 105 -25.29 -5.11 8.99
C ASN A 105 -26.31 -5.64 7.96
N GLY A 106 -26.28 -6.94 7.64
CA GLY A 106 -27.25 -7.57 6.74
C GLY A 106 -26.61 -8.36 5.61
N ARG A 107 -27.44 -8.72 4.64
CA ARG A 107 -27.13 -9.66 3.57
C ARG A 107 -27.37 -9.03 2.20
N PHE A 108 -26.39 -9.17 1.32
CA PHE A 108 -26.38 -8.53 0.00
C PHE A 108 -26.16 -9.58 -1.09
N THR A 109 -26.71 -9.33 -2.28
CA THR A 109 -26.52 -10.20 -3.45
C THR A 109 -26.03 -9.39 -4.64
N ALA A 110 -25.13 -9.96 -5.44
CA ALA A 110 -24.57 -9.33 -6.62
C ALA A 110 -24.24 -10.37 -7.70
N ASP A 111 -24.04 -9.88 -8.92
CA ASP A 111 -23.53 -10.73 -10.03
C ASP A 111 -22.09 -11.18 -9.72
N TYR A 112 -21.30 -10.32 -9.07
CA TYR A 112 -19.90 -10.55 -8.72
C TYR A 112 -19.57 -9.97 -7.34
N ILE A 113 -18.67 -10.63 -6.61
CA ILE A 113 -17.98 -10.08 -5.44
C ILE A 113 -16.48 -10.14 -5.72
N PHE A 114 -15.82 -9.00 -5.64
CA PHE A 114 -14.37 -8.92 -5.60
C PHE A 114 -13.95 -8.83 -4.15
N ASN A 115 -13.19 -9.82 -3.68
CA ASN A 115 -12.75 -9.85 -2.30
C ASN A 115 -11.23 -9.65 -2.21
N SER A 116 -10.83 -8.58 -1.52
CA SER A 116 -9.43 -8.23 -1.22
C SER A 116 -9.07 -8.43 0.26
N THR A 117 -9.91 -9.13 1.03
CA THR A 117 -9.56 -9.56 2.40
C THR A 117 -8.52 -10.67 2.35
N GLY A 118 -7.99 -11.07 3.51
CA GLY A 118 -7.15 -12.25 3.64
C GLY A 118 -7.93 -13.52 3.28
N LEU A 119 -7.90 -13.90 2.01
CA LEU A 119 -8.70 -14.99 1.44
C LEU A 119 -8.03 -16.36 1.59
N PHE A 120 -6.69 -16.39 1.61
CA PHE A 120 -5.96 -17.64 1.52
C PHE A 120 -4.51 -17.42 1.94
N ASN A 121 -4.20 -17.70 3.21
CA ASN A 121 -2.84 -18.03 3.59
C ASN A 121 -2.83 -19.55 3.75
N PRO A 122 -2.07 -20.31 2.93
CA PRO A 122 -1.80 -21.70 3.29
C PRO A 122 -1.27 -21.72 4.72
N VAL A 123 -1.43 -22.85 5.42
CA VAL A 123 -0.80 -23.00 6.74
C VAL A 123 0.70 -22.73 6.56
N MET A 124 1.15 -21.58 7.08
CA MET A 124 2.53 -21.15 6.95
C MET A 124 3.38 -22.09 7.79
N ASN A 125 4.45 -22.59 7.19
CA ASN A 125 5.45 -23.42 7.85
C ASN A 125 6.83 -23.07 7.30
N GLU A 126 7.87 -23.59 7.95
CA GLU A 126 9.26 -23.29 7.59
C GLU A 126 9.64 -23.75 6.17
N SER A 127 8.94 -24.72 5.58
CA SER A 127 9.26 -25.20 4.22
C SER A 127 8.63 -24.40 3.10
N ASN A 128 7.65 -23.53 3.41
CA ASN A 128 6.94 -22.72 2.41
C ASN A 128 6.97 -21.21 2.70
N SER A 129 7.68 -20.76 3.74
CA SER A 129 7.67 -19.38 4.19
C SER A 129 9.09 -18.86 4.48
N LEU A 130 9.34 -17.61 4.09
CA LEU A 130 10.50 -16.84 4.53
C LEU A 130 10.01 -15.79 5.53
N LEU A 131 10.56 -15.79 6.74
CA LEU A 131 10.22 -14.78 7.73
C LEU A 131 10.88 -13.45 7.36
N GLN A 132 10.06 -12.42 7.13
CA GLN A 132 10.51 -11.06 6.91
C GLN A 132 9.78 -10.14 7.89
N HIS A 133 10.54 -9.30 8.59
CA HIS A 133 9.99 -8.31 9.50
C HIS A 133 10.54 -6.93 9.12
N PHE A 134 9.72 -5.90 9.32
CA PHE A 134 10.08 -4.52 9.10
C PHE A 134 9.72 -3.72 10.34
N GLU A 135 10.67 -2.92 10.81
CA GLU A 135 10.46 -1.90 11.82
C GLU A 135 11.05 -0.59 11.28
N GLY A 136 10.41 0.52 11.57
CA GLY A 136 10.81 1.82 11.04
C GLY A 136 10.38 2.96 11.94
N TRP A 137 11.10 4.06 11.83
CA TRP A 137 10.84 5.30 12.55
C TRP A 137 10.83 6.47 11.60
N VAL A 138 10.01 7.47 11.92
CA VAL A 138 10.10 8.80 11.33
C VAL A 138 10.87 9.68 12.31
N ILE A 139 11.96 10.27 11.85
CA ILE A 139 12.79 11.17 12.66
C ILE A 139 12.78 12.57 12.06
N ARG A 140 13.08 13.57 12.90
CA ARG A 140 13.34 14.95 12.49
C ARG A 140 14.66 15.37 13.09
N THR A 141 15.55 15.89 12.26
CA THR A 141 16.84 16.43 12.68
C THR A 141 16.74 17.95 12.89
N GLU A 142 17.56 18.51 13.79
CA GLU A 142 17.61 19.95 14.05
C GLU A 142 18.24 20.73 12.88
N THR A 143 19.11 20.08 12.12
CA THR A 143 19.78 20.62 10.94
C THR A 143 19.55 19.74 9.72
N ASP A 144 19.79 20.28 8.53
CA ASP A 144 19.70 19.56 7.25
C ASP A 144 20.79 18.49 7.14
N THR A 145 20.43 17.25 7.50
CA THR A 145 21.35 16.11 7.58
C THR A 145 21.23 15.14 6.39
N PHE A 146 20.08 15.12 5.72
CA PHE A 146 19.78 14.19 4.64
C PHE A 146 19.56 14.91 3.31
N ASP A 147 19.95 14.27 2.20
CA ASP A 147 19.57 14.73 0.86
C ASP A 147 18.18 14.17 0.51
N SER A 148 17.16 15.03 0.51
CA SER A 148 15.78 14.64 0.17
C SER A 148 15.61 14.20 -1.28
N LYS A 149 16.58 14.43 -2.16
CA LYS A 149 16.53 13.99 -3.56
C LYS A 149 16.95 12.53 -3.76
N VAL A 150 17.65 11.94 -2.78
CA VAL A 150 18.19 10.58 -2.88
C VAL A 150 17.62 9.68 -1.79
N GLY A 151 16.83 8.69 -2.20
CA GLY A 151 16.43 7.61 -1.30
C GLY A 151 17.51 6.54 -1.21
N THR A 152 17.72 5.94 -0.06
CA THR A 152 18.53 4.72 0.07
C THR A 152 17.61 3.53 0.20
N LEU A 153 17.69 2.59 -0.74
CA LEU A 153 17.05 1.28 -0.62
C LEU A 153 18.13 0.21 -0.49
N MET A 154 17.85 -0.78 0.35
CA MET A 154 18.69 -1.95 0.55
C MET A 154 20.11 -1.60 1.02
N ASP A 155 20.24 -0.82 2.11
CA ASP A 155 21.54 -0.64 2.78
C ASP A 155 21.89 -1.89 3.60
N PHE A 156 22.77 -2.73 3.05
CA PHE A 156 23.27 -3.97 3.63
C PHE A 156 24.51 -3.78 4.52
N ARG A 157 24.93 -2.54 4.83
CA ARG A 157 26.11 -2.30 5.69
C ARG A 157 25.88 -2.65 7.16
N ILE A 158 24.65 -2.97 7.53
CA ILE A 158 24.30 -3.45 8.87
C ILE A 158 24.67 -4.93 9.06
N PRO A 159 24.78 -5.43 10.31
CA PRO A 159 25.13 -6.84 10.55
C PRO A 159 24.18 -7.83 9.85
N GLN A 160 24.76 -8.85 9.20
CA GLN A 160 24.03 -9.88 8.45
C GLN A 160 23.97 -11.23 9.20
N VAL A 161 24.15 -11.21 10.52
CA VAL A 161 24.36 -12.43 11.33
C VAL A 161 23.14 -13.34 11.37
N ASP A 162 21.94 -12.77 11.30
CA ASP A 162 20.65 -13.49 11.37
C ASP A 162 19.98 -13.64 9.99
N GLY A 163 20.72 -13.35 8.92
CA GLY A 163 20.23 -13.41 7.54
C GLY A 163 20.30 -12.07 6.81
N ALA A 164 19.69 -12.01 5.63
CA ALA A 164 19.67 -10.83 4.79
C ALA A 164 18.92 -9.69 5.49
N THR A 165 19.66 -8.71 5.99
CA THR A 165 19.14 -7.59 6.78
C THR A 165 19.50 -6.29 6.07
N PHE A 166 18.54 -5.40 5.89
CA PHE A 166 18.82 -4.13 5.22
C PHE A 166 18.02 -2.99 5.83
N MET A 167 18.53 -1.77 5.68
CA MET A 167 17.81 -0.54 6.03
C MET A 167 17.42 0.24 4.78
N TYR A 168 16.28 0.91 4.87
CA TYR A 168 15.91 1.98 3.96
C TYR A 168 16.03 3.32 4.67
N VAL A 169 16.44 4.34 3.93
CA VAL A 169 16.41 5.73 4.37
C VAL A 169 15.71 6.52 3.28
N LEU A 170 14.54 7.08 3.58
CA LEU A 170 13.71 7.79 2.61
C LEU A 170 13.49 9.23 3.09
N PRO A 171 14.43 10.15 2.83
CA PRO A 171 14.31 11.52 3.31
C PRO A 171 13.30 12.31 2.49
N THR A 172 12.44 13.06 3.18
CA THR A 172 11.36 13.89 2.62
C THR A 172 11.52 15.33 3.09
#